data_AF-A0A172T930-F1
#
_entry.id   AF-A0A172T930-F1
#
_cell.length_a   1.000
_cell.length_b   1.000
_cell.length_c   1.000
_cell.angle_alpha   90.00
_cell.angle_beta   90.00
_cell.angle_gamma   90.00
#
_symmetry.space_group_name_H-M   'P 1'
#
loop_
_entity.id
_entity.type
_entity.pdbx_description
1 polymer ?
#
loop_
_entity_poly.entity_id
_entity_poly.type
_entity_poly.pdbx_seq_one_letter_code
_entity_poly.pdbx_strand_id
1 'polypeptide(L)'
;MAPDPQAALMQEGDRLAQHLAQTLRIQNGDQERVLLLGRSIAVNLIQSLIPTIEQITRHAGKPLHAVLTTDERGRAIVQTVTPDGEIRARLPAEDLLEDLLYTRGRLHPVVQAHLQDALTGSEHHATRALADALRSKVVLEALRRTLTRLMR
;
A
#
# COMPACT_ATOMS: atom_id res chain seq x y z
N MET A 1 -17.68 -12.66 15.14
CA MET A 1 -17.53 -11.32 14.54
C MET A 1 -16.75 -11.48 13.26
N ALA A 2 -17.18 -10.86 12.16
CA ALA A 2 -16.34 -10.77 10.97
C ALA A 2 -15.07 -9.97 11.32
N PRO A 3 -13.89 -10.32 10.78
CA PRO A 3 -12.66 -9.60 11.07
C PRO A 3 -12.77 -8.15 10.57
N ASP A 4 -12.37 -7.17 11.37
CA ASP A 4 -12.35 -5.76 10.97
C ASP A 4 -11.28 -5.54 9.88
N PRO A 5 -11.67 -5.15 8.64
CA PRO A 5 -10.72 -4.94 7.56
C PRO A 5 -9.71 -3.81 7.83
N GLN A 6 -10.09 -2.80 8.62
CA GLN A 6 -9.15 -1.73 8.98
C GLN A 6 -8.11 -2.21 9.99
N ALA A 7 -8.53 -2.99 10.99
CA ALA A 7 -7.59 -3.63 11.90
C ALA A 7 -6.64 -4.57 11.16
N ALA A 8 -7.13 -5.33 10.18
CA ALA A 8 -6.30 -6.19 9.33
C ALA A 8 -5.28 -5.36 8.51
N LEU A 9 -5.70 -4.22 7.94
CA LEU A 9 -4.81 -3.34 7.20
C LEU A 9 -3.73 -2.71 8.10
N MET A 10 -4.07 -2.37 9.34
CA MET A 10 -3.09 -1.90 10.33
C MET A 10 -2.05 -2.99 10.65
N GLN A 11 -2.45 -4.26 10.71
CA GLN A 11 -1.51 -5.37 10.88
C GLN A 11 -0.59 -5.54 9.67
N GLU A 12 -1.07 -5.30 8.44
CA GLU A 12 -0.20 -5.24 7.27
C GLU A 12 0.82 -4.10 7.38
N GLY A 13 0.39 -2.95 7.92
CA GLY A 13 1.29 -1.84 8.26
C GLY A 13 2.36 -2.22 9.27
N ASP A 14 2.01 -3.00 10.30
CA ASP A 14 2.94 -3.50 11.32
C ASP A 14 3.95 -4.48 10.72
N ARG A 15 3.50 -5.39 9.85
CA ARG A 15 4.40 -6.29 9.11
C ARG A 15 5.32 -5.49 8.20
N LEU A 16 4.81 -4.51 7.47
CA LEU A 16 5.63 -3.63 6.64
C LEU A 16 6.68 -2.89 7.48
N ALA A 17 6.30 -2.36 8.64
CA ALA A 17 7.24 -1.71 9.56
C ALA A 17 8.37 -2.64 10.01
N GLN A 18 8.06 -3.91 10.31
CA GLN A 18 9.08 -4.90 10.66
C GLN A 18 10.08 -5.12 9.52
N HIS A 19 9.63 -5.21 8.27
CA HIS A 19 10.50 -5.34 7.10
C HIS A 19 11.33 -4.07 6.85
N LEU A 20 10.71 -2.90 7.03
CA LEU A 20 11.40 -1.62 6.91
C LEU A 20 12.50 -1.46 7.97
N ALA A 21 12.27 -1.89 9.21
CA ALA A 21 13.28 -1.85 10.28
C ALA A 21 14.53 -2.71 9.96
N GLN A 22 14.38 -3.76 9.14
CA GLN A 22 15.49 -4.60 8.70
C GLN A 22 16.27 -3.99 7.51
N THR A 23 15.67 -3.04 6.79
CA THR A 23 16.20 -2.50 5.53
C THR A 23 16.72 -1.07 5.68
N LEU A 24 16.07 -0.27 6.53
CA LEU A 24 16.45 1.11 6.81
C LEU A 24 17.54 1.17 7.88
N ARG A 25 18.37 2.21 7.82
CA ARG A 25 19.35 2.50 8.86
C ARG A 25 18.62 3.19 10.00
N ILE A 26 18.26 2.42 11.02
CA ILE A 26 17.57 2.90 12.22
C ILE A 26 18.55 3.21 13.34
N GLN A 27 18.29 4.26 14.11
CA GLN A 27 18.98 4.62 15.33
C GLN A 27 18.15 4.25 16.57
N ASN A 28 18.77 4.31 17.75
CA ASN A 28 18.07 4.10 19.02
C ASN A 28 16.95 5.14 19.16
N GLY A 29 15.70 4.68 19.20
CA GLY A 29 14.50 5.53 19.30
C GLY A 29 13.66 5.63 18.02
N ASP A 30 14.15 5.15 16.88
CA ASP A 30 13.40 5.23 15.61
C ASP A 30 12.28 4.20 15.47
N GLN A 31 12.15 3.27 16.42
CA GLN A 31 11.23 2.14 16.31
C GLN A 31 9.76 2.57 16.20
N GLU A 32 9.34 3.58 16.97
CA GLU A 32 7.99 4.14 16.88
C GLU A 32 7.77 4.85 15.55
N ARG A 33 8.77 5.57 15.05
CA ARG A 33 8.71 6.22 13.73
C ARG A 33 8.55 5.19 12.62
N VAL A 34 9.35 4.13 12.60
CA VAL A 34 9.24 3.07 11.59
C VAL A 34 7.86 2.41 11.63
N LEU A 35 7.30 2.18 12.82
CA LEU A 35 5.95 1.65 12.99
C LEU A 35 4.89 2.59 12.38
N LEU A 36 5.01 3.89 12.66
CA LEU A 36 4.14 4.91 12.07
C LEU A 36 4.29 4.94 10.54
N LEU A 37 5.51 4.92 10.00
CA LEU A 37 5.75 4.87 8.56
C LEU A 37 5.06 3.65 7.92
N GLY A 38 5.26 2.45 8.47
CA GLY A 38 4.65 1.22 7.94
C GLY A 38 3.12 1.30 7.91
N ARG A 39 2.50 1.72 9.02
CA ARG A 39 1.05 1.92 9.11
C ARG A 39 0.54 2.99 8.14
N SER A 40 1.19 4.16 8.12
CA SER A 40 0.81 5.26 7.23
C SER A 40 0.92 4.87 5.76
N ILE A 41 1.96 4.15 5.36
CA ILE A 41 2.12 3.68 3.98
C ILE A 41 1.00 2.70 3.62
N ALA A 42 0.77 1.69 4.45
CA ALA A 42 -0.27 0.69 4.21
C ALA A 42 -1.66 1.32 4.08
N VAL A 43 -2.03 2.17 5.04
CA VAL A 43 -3.32 2.86 5.05
C VAL A 43 -3.46 3.77 3.84
N ASN A 44 -2.50 4.67 3.60
CA ASN A 44 -2.63 5.66 2.54
C ASN A 44 -2.62 5.01 1.15
N LEU A 45 -1.76 4.03 0.89
CA LEU A 45 -1.73 3.36 -0.42
C LEU A 45 -3.00 2.59 -0.68
N ILE A 46 -3.45 1.75 0.26
CA ILE A 46 -4.60 0.89 0.03
C ILE A 46 -5.90 1.71 -0.01
N GLN A 47 -6.06 2.69 0.87
CA GLN A 47 -7.26 3.53 0.87
C GLN A 47 -7.32 4.47 -0.35
N SER A 48 -6.19 4.96 -0.85
CA SER A 48 -6.17 5.75 -2.09
C SER A 48 -6.36 4.89 -3.35
N LEU A 49 -5.94 3.62 -3.30
CA LEU A 49 -6.07 2.68 -4.41
C LEU A 49 -7.53 2.39 -4.75
N ILE A 50 -8.39 2.24 -3.74
CA ILE A 50 -9.82 1.91 -3.92
C ILE A 50 -10.54 2.89 -4.87
N PRO A 51 -10.64 4.21 -4.55
CA PRO A 51 -11.30 5.16 -5.46
C PRO A 51 -10.56 5.30 -6.79
N THR A 52 -9.24 5.09 -6.81
CA THR A 52 -8.43 5.12 -8.03
C THR A 52 -8.79 3.98 -8.99
N ILE A 53 -8.99 2.76 -8.48
CA ILE A 53 -9.45 1.60 -9.27
C ILE A 53 -10.80 1.94 -9.89
N GLU A 54 -11.76 2.40 -9.10
CA GLU A 54 -13.12 2.69 -9.59
C GLU A 54 -13.11 3.80 -10.66
N GLN A 55 -12.33 4.86 -10.43
CA GLN A 55 -12.22 5.96 -11.39
C GLN A 55 -11.64 5.50 -12.73
N ILE A 56 -10.54 4.75 -12.70
CA ILE A 56 -9.80 4.34 -13.90
C ILE A 56 -10.58 3.29 -14.69
N THR A 57 -11.14 2.29 -14.00
CA THR A 57 -11.92 1.21 -14.62
C THR A 57 -13.19 1.74 -15.28
N ARG A 58 -13.85 2.72 -14.65
CA ARG A 58 -14.98 3.46 -15.24
C ARG A 58 -14.57 4.21 -16.51
N HIS A 59 -13.46 4.95 -16.50
CA HIS A 59 -12.97 5.65 -17.69
C HIS A 59 -12.56 4.69 -18.82
N ALA A 60 -12.12 3.49 -18.49
CA ALA A 60 -11.76 2.45 -19.44
C ALA A 60 -12.96 1.67 -20.02
N GLY A 61 -14.20 2.02 -19.67
CA GLY A 61 -15.42 1.35 -20.13
C GLY A 61 -15.66 -0.04 -19.50
N LYS A 62 -14.92 -0.38 -18.43
CA LYS A 62 -15.03 -1.65 -17.70
C LYS A 62 -15.17 -1.38 -16.20
N PRO A 63 -16.27 -0.75 -15.75
CA PRO A 63 -16.39 -0.29 -14.36
C PRO A 63 -16.24 -1.45 -13.38
N LEU A 64 -15.41 -1.25 -12.35
CA LEU A 64 -15.28 -2.14 -11.20
C LEU A 64 -15.56 -1.35 -9.93
N HIS A 65 -16.18 -2.00 -8.95
CA HIS A 65 -16.24 -1.54 -7.57
C HIS A 65 -15.11 -2.16 -6.78
N ALA A 66 -14.43 -1.39 -5.95
CA ALA A 66 -13.32 -1.87 -5.12
C ALA A 66 -13.68 -1.73 -3.64
N VAL A 67 -13.41 -2.77 -2.85
CA VAL A 67 -13.71 -2.78 -1.42
C VAL A 67 -12.56 -3.40 -0.63
N LEU A 68 -12.21 -2.78 0.49
CA LEU A 68 -11.33 -3.37 1.48
C LEU A 68 -12.14 -4.38 2.30
N THR A 69 -11.70 -5.63 2.31
CA THR A 69 -12.29 -6.71 3.11
C THR A 69 -11.17 -7.59 3.68
N THR A 70 -11.53 -8.69 4.31
CA THR A 70 -10.58 -9.69 4.81
C THR A 70 -10.75 -11.02 4.11
N ASP A 71 -9.65 -11.78 4.00
CA ASP A 71 -9.69 -13.18 3.58
C ASP A 71 -10.04 -14.13 4.74
N GLU A 72 -10.07 -15.44 4.47
CA GLU A 72 -10.37 -16.48 5.46
C GLU A 72 -9.34 -16.53 6.62
N ARG A 73 -8.14 -15.97 6.41
CA ARG A 73 -7.06 -15.88 7.39
C ARG A 73 -7.06 -14.54 8.13
N GLY A 74 -8.03 -13.66 7.86
CA GLY A 74 -8.12 -12.32 8.44
C GLY A 74 -7.11 -11.33 7.86
N ARG A 75 -6.47 -11.62 6.72
CA ARG A 75 -5.55 -10.70 6.02
C ARG A 75 -6.35 -9.67 5.24
N ALA A 76 -5.85 -8.43 5.18
CA ALA A 76 -6.51 -7.38 4.40
C ALA A 76 -6.37 -7.66 2.90
N ILE A 77 -7.49 -7.58 2.17
CA ILE A 77 -7.54 -7.71 0.72
C ILE A 77 -8.36 -6.58 0.11
N VAL A 78 -7.93 -6.09 -1.06
CA VAL A 78 -8.76 -5.26 -1.94
C VAL A 78 -9.47 -6.19 -2.91
N GLN A 79 -10.78 -6.35 -2.73
CA GLN A 79 -11.63 -7.11 -3.64
C GLN A 79 -12.20 -6.17 -4.69
N THR A 80 -12.16 -6.58 -5.96
CA THR A 80 -12.82 -5.88 -7.05
C THR A 80 -13.99 -6.71 -7.55
N VAL A 81 -15.14 -6.06 -7.74
CA VAL A 81 -16.38 -6.67 -8.22
C VAL A 81 -16.92 -5.90 -9.42
N THR A 82 -17.50 -6.61 -10.37
CA THR A 82 -18.22 -6.02 -11.50
C THR A 82 -19.58 -5.47 -11.05
N PRO A 83 -20.26 -4.65 -11.88
CA PRO A 83 -21.55 -4.05 -11.49
C PRO A 83 -22.68 -5.06 -11.25
N ASP A 84 -22.60 -6.25 -11.85
CA ASP A 84 -23.51 -7.39 -11.65
C ASP A 84 -23.14 -8.23 -10.40
N GLY A 85 -22.08 -7.88 -9.69
CA GLY A 85 -21.68 -8.49 -8.43
C GLY A 85 -20.70 -9.66 -8.55
N GLU A 86 -20.19 -9.95 -9.75
CA GLU A 86 -19.16 -10.98 -9.92
C GLU A 86 -17.81 -10.51 -9.38
N ILE A 87 -17.09 -11.40 -8.70
CA ILE A 87 -15.76 -11.10 -8.17
C ILE A 87 -14.76 -11.17 -9.32
N ARG A 88 -14.15 -10.03 -9.65
CA ARG A 88 -13.15 -9.92 -10.71
C ARG A 88 -11.76 -10.30 -10.22
N ALA A 89 -11.36 -9.77 -9.07
CA ALA A 89 -10.05 -10.05 -8.47
C ALA A 89 -10.06 -9.85 -6.96
N ARG A 90 -9.17 -10.57 -6.27
CA ARG A 90 -8.82 -10.37 -4.88
C ARG A 90 -7.33 -10.06 -4.81
N LEU A 91 -6.98 -8.90 -4.29
CA LEU A 91 -5.62 -8.39 -4.22
C LEU A 91 -5.20 -8.29 -2.76
N PRO A 92 -4.37 -9.22 -2.25
CA PRO A 92 -3.84 -9.10 -0.89
C PRO A 92 -3.11 -7.76 -0.72
N ALA A 93 -3.36 -7.09 0.41
CA ALA A 93 -2.70 -5.81 0.68
C ALA A 93 -1.19 -5.98 0.85
N GLU A 94 -0.73 -7.12 1.38
CA GLU A 94 0.69 -7.49 1.41
C GLU A 94 1.31 -7.49 0.01
N ASP A 95 0.72 -8.25 -0.93
CA ASP A 95 1.18 -8.33 -2.32
C ASP A 95 1.15 -6.96 -3.01
N LEU A 96 0.12 -6.16 -2.75
CA LEU A 96 0.04 -4.79 -3.28
C LEU A 96 1.17 -3.90 -2.75
N LEU A 97 1.46 -3.96 -1.45
CA LEU A 97 2.55 -3.20 -0.84
C LEU A 97 3.91 -3.68 -1.37
N GLU A 98 4.09 -4.98 -1.56
CA GLU A 98 5.29 -5.54 -2.16
C GLU A 98 5.46 -5.08 -3.62
N ASP A 99 4.43 -5.26 -4.46
CA ASP A 99 4.45 -4.88 -5.87
C ASP A 99 4.72 -3.38 -6.08
N LEU A 100 4.25 -2.52 -5.16
CA LEU A 100 4.37 -1.07 -5.24
C LEU A 100 5.71 -0.55 -4.72
N LEU A 101 6.24 -1.12 -3.63
CA LEU A 101 7.40 -0.57 -2.92
C LEU A 101 8.71 -1.31 -3.24
N TYR A 102 8.62 -2.59 -3.61
CA TYR A 102 9.77 -3.47 -3.79
C TYR A 102 10.00 -3.79 -5.27
N THR A 103 11.24 -4.19 -5.58
CA THR A 103 11.64 -4.69 -6.88
C THR A 103 12.57 -5.87 -6.66
N ARG A 104 12.16 -7.06 -7.13
CA ARG A 104 12.90 -8.32 -6.94
C ARG A 104 13.21 -8.60 -5.45
N GLY A 105 12.20 -8.41 -4.59
CA GLY A 105 12.32 -8.65 -3.15
C GLY A 105 13.16 -7.63 -2.37
N ARG A 106 13.55 -6.52 -2.99
CA ARG A 106 14.30 -5.43 -2.33
C ARG A 106 13.54 -4.13 -2.42
N LEU A 107 13.53 -3.35 -1.34
CA LEU A 107 12.90 -2.03 -1.33
C LEU A 107 13.52 -1.19 -2.46
N HIS A 108 12.68 -0.56 -3.28
CA HIS A 108 13.20 0.20 -4.42
C HIS A 108 14.08 1.36 -3.92
N PRO A 109 15.28 1.61 -4.50
CA PRO A 109 16.22 2.60 -3.95
C PRO A 109 15.65 4.01 -3.76
N VAL A 110 14.79 4.47 -4.68
CA VAL A 110 14.09 5.77 -4.56
C VAL A 110 13.13 5.78 -3.37
N VAL A 111 12.35 4.72 -3.19
CA VAL A 111 11.44 4.60 -2.05
C VAL A 111 12.25 4.52 -0.76
N GLN A 112 13.31 3.70 -0.73
CA GLN A 112 14.22 3.60 0.40
C GLN A 112 14.82 4.96 0.80
N ALA A 113 15.27 5.76 -0.18
CA ALA A 113 15.84 7.08 0.10
C ALA A 113 14.82 8.02 0.77
N HIS A 114 13.59 8.08 0.25
CA HIS A 114 12.53 8.88 0.86
C HIS A 114 12.12 8.37 2.24
N LEU A 115 12.02 7.05 2.43
CA LEU A 115 11.69 6.48 3.75
C LEU A 115 12.83 6.68 4.76
N GLN A 116 14.08 6.64 4.33
CA GLN A 116 15.23 6.96 5.17
C GLN A 116 15.22 8.44 5.58
N ASP A 117 14.88 9.34 4.66
CA ASP A 117 14.73 10.78 4.94
C ASP A 117 13.57 11.03 5.92
N ALA A 118 12.46 10.29 5.77
CA ALA A 118 11.30 10.38 6.66
C ALA A 118 11.58 9.96 8.11
N LEU A 119 12.62 9.15 8.35
CA LEU A 119 13.06 8.82 9.72
C LEU A 119 13.71 10.01 10.42
N THR A 120 14.22 10.99 9.68
CA THR A 120 14.89 12.17 10.21
C THR A 120 13.93 13.37 10.30
N GLY A 121 14.32 14.41 11.03
CA GLY A 121 13.58 15.68 11.04
C GLY A 121 12.24 15.66 11.79
N SER A 122 11.38 16.65 11.53
CA SER A 122 10.08 16.83 12.19
C SER A 122 8.98 15.93 11.60
N GLU A 123 7.83 15.87 12.26
CA GLU A 123 6.66 15.14 11.74
C GLU A 123 6.20 15.64 10.36
N HIS A 124 6.19 16.96 10.15
CA HIS A 124 5.89 17.55 8.84
C HIS A 124 6.91 17.14 7.76
N HIS A 125 8.18 16.97 8.14
CA HIS A 125 9.20 16.46 7.24
C HIS A 125 8.90 15.00 6.85
N ALA A 126 8.61 14.15 7.82
CA ALA A 126 8.24 12.75 7.60
C ALA A 126 7.03 12.61 6.66
N THR A 127 5.98 13.41 6.87
CA THR A 127 4.78 13.40 6.01
C THR A 127 5.10 13.79 4.56
N ARG A 128 5.96 14.80 4.34
CA ARG A 128 6.37 15.18 2.98
C ARG A 128 7.21 14.08 2.32
N ALA A 129 8.19 13.53 3.03
CA ALA A 129 9.03 12.46 2.51
C ALA A 129 8.22 11.21 2.18
N LEU A 130 7.22 10.86 3.00
CA LEU A 130 6.23 9.83 2.69
C LEU A 130 5.45 10.15 1.41
N ALA A 131 4.91 11.36 1.30
CA ALA A 131 4.17 11.77 0.12
C ALA A 131 5.02 11.70 -1.15
N ASP A 132 6.29 12.10 -1.08
CA ASP A 132 7.24 12.02 -2.18
C ASP A 132 7.56 10.56 -2.55
N ALA A 133 7.70 9.66 -1.57
CA ALA A 133 7.84 8.23 -1.81
C ALA A 133 6.66 7.67 -2.61
N LEU A 134 5.43 7.97 -2.17
CA LEU A 134 4.19 7.48 -2.80
C LEU A 134 3.94 8.11 -4.19
N ARG A 135 4.40 9.33 -4.42
CA ARG A 135 4.32 10.04 -5.70
C ARG A 135 5.49 9.74 -6.64
N SER A 136 6.48 8.97 -6.19
CA SER A 136 7.62 8.63 -7.01
C SER A 136 7.17 7.91 -8.29
N LYS A 137 7.87 8.19 -9.41
CA LYS A 137 7.57 7.58 -10.72
C LYS A 137 7.48 6.06 -10.65
N VAL A 138 8.31 5.44 -9.81
CA VAL A 138 8.38 3.99 -9.63
C VAL A 138 7.08 3.43 -9.05
N VAL A 139 6.57 4.04 -7.97
CA VAL A 139 5.31 3.63 -7.34
C VAL A 139 4.14 3.87 -8.29
N LEU A 140 4.11 5.02 -8.98
CA LEU A 140 3.06 5.33 -9.96
C LEU A 140 3.08 4.36 -11.16
N GLU A 141 4.26 3.97 -11.65
CA GLU A 141 4.37 2.97 -12.71
C GLU A 141 3.96 1.59 -12.24
N ALA A 142 4.31 1.19 -11.01
CA ALA A 142 3.86 -0.06 -10.40
C ALA A 142 2.33 -0.09 -10.27
N LEU A 143 1.75 0.99 -9.73
CA LEU A 143 0.32 1.18 -9.63
C LEU A 143 -0.36 1.05 -11.00
N ARG A 144 0.18 1.71 -12.03
CA ARG A 144 -0.32 1.59 -13.41
C ARG A 144 -0.30 0.14 -13.92
N ARG A 145 0.76 -0.63 -13.64
CA ARG A 145 0.84 -2.05 -14.02
C ARG A 145 -0.23 -2.88 -13.32
N THR A 146 -0.43 -2.68 -12.01
CA THR A 146 -1.47 -3.35 -11.23
C THR A 146 -2.86 -3.06 -11.79
N LEU A 147 -3.17 -1.80 -12.05
CA LEU A 147 -4.45 -1.39 -12.64
C LEU A 147 -4.65 -1.94 -14.05
N THR A 148 -3.61 -1.96 -14.87
CA THR A 148 -3.67 -2.54 -16.23
C THR A 148 -3.97 -4.04 -16.16
N ARG A 149 -3.43 -4.75 -15.17
CA ARG A 149 -3.68 -6.18 -14.94
C ARG A 149 -5.15 -6.44 -14.58
N LEU A 150 -5.78 -5.57 -13.79
CA LEU A 150 -7.19 -5.69 -13.41
C LEU A 150 -8.16 -5.52 -14.60
N MET A 151 -7.77 -4.75 -15.60
CA MET A 151 -8.61 -4.44 -16.77
C MET A 151 -8.44 -5.41 -17.95
N ARG A 152 -7.45 -6.31 -17.87
CA ARG A 152 -7.29 -7.42 -18.82
C ARG A 152 -8.22 -8.54 -18.40
#